data_AF-K1SWV8-F1
#
_entry.id   AF-K1SWV8-F1
#
_cell.length_a   1.000
_cell.length_b   1.000
_cell.length_c   1.000
_cell.angle_alpha   90.00
_cell.angle_beta   90.00
_cell.angle_gamma   90.00
#
_symmetry.space_group_name_H-M   'P 1'
#
loop_
_entity.id
_entity.type
_entity.pdbx_description
1 polymer ?
#
loop_
_entity_poly.entity_id
_entity_poly.type
_entity_poly.pdbx_seq_one_letter_code
_entity_poly.pdbx_strand_id
1 'polypeptide(L)'
;MKKIFFGVLALCAAASCDRLYDSPMDDERFNAGVGDQTAALYVDQYDKLADEGQFWHPDALAGMPAAQTATYGLFNLSSPERDNPDVPGGSVTAATGDGLQYHLLSQSFAGLCNKALAAGEVTTAAWMDAADGVDSYKECMKLLGLSPTWIVYTGNPMTNPDFGPIDGGVMDRLGKKYVLTDVRTNPESGVVAVVASHVYGAFIVDKRDQAFFDGMGYEMAYDASEKTTADSWREFRDRCDNSALVVMPVHTGELADFAIANNLFVINLNKEYNTPSGGQNTDLFKEVLAWLKPNSPVYGWEPGVGEDEFVIPVSRSGNMMVALGEFNVPFFSKD
;
A
#
# COMPACT_ATOMS: atom_id res chain seq x y z
N MET A 1 -49.87 29.14 -42.93
CA MET A 1 -50.23 28.32 -41.75
C MET A 1 -49.18 27.24 -41.58
N LYS A 2 -48.14 27.53 -40.78
CA LYS A 2 -46.97 26.66 -40.56
C LYS A 2 -47.25 25.73 -39.39
N LYS A 3 -47.10 24.43 -39.62
CA LYS A 3 -47.25 23.35 -38.64
C LYS A 3 -45.88 22.99 -38.05
N ILE A 4 -45.87 22.84 -36.72
CA ILE A 4 -45.10 21.86 -35.92
C ILE A 4 -43.58 21.87 -36.13
N PHE A 5 -42.88 22.64 -35.30
CA PHE A 5 -41.48 22.40 -34.90
C PHE A 5 -41.21 23.21 -33.61
N PHE A 6 -41.66 22.70 -32.47
CA PHE A 6 -41.20 23.15 -31.15
C PHE A 6 -41.53 22.02 -30.17
N GLY A 7 -40.59 21.10 -30.00
CA GLY A 7 -40.81 19.95 -29.13
C GLY A 7 -39.64 18.99 -29.07
N VAL A 8 -38.40 19.47 -28.98
CA VAL A 8 -37.25 18.80 -28.33
C VAL A 8 -36.19 19.88 -28.07
N LEU A 9 -36.40 20.77 -27.09
CA LEU A 9 -35.32 21.63 -26.60
C LEU A 9 -35.56 22.14 -25.16
N ALA A 10 -36.35 21.40 -24.39
CA ALA A 10 -36.69 21.74 -22.99
C ALA A 10 -36.58 20.52 -22.06
N LEU A 11 -35.76 19.52 -22.41
CA LEU A 11 -35.63 18.27 -21.64
C LEU A 11 -34.20 17.94 -21.19
N CYS A 12 -33.24 18.87 -21.36
CA CYS A 12 -31.85 18.66 -20.93
C CYS A 12 -31.35 19.69 -19.91
N ALA A 13 -32.24 20.35 -19.15
CA ALA A 13 -31.85 21.35 -18.14
C ALA A 13 -32.39 21.07 -16.73
N ALA A 14 -32.89 19.85 -16.46
CA ALA A 14 -33.40 19.47 -15.14
C ALA A 14 -32.98 18.05 -14.71
N ALA A 15 -31.82 17.61 -15.19
CA ALA A 15 -31.10 16.52 -14.56
C ALA A 15 -29.75 17.08 -14.10
N SER A 16 -29.78 18.08 -13.20
CA SER A 16 -28.69 18.14 -12.26
C SER A 16 -28.82 16.86 -11.44
N CYS A 17 -27.80 16.02 -11.49
CA CYS A 17 -27.63 14.99 -10.47
C CYS A 17 -27.19 15.69 -9.17
N ASP A 18 -27.98 16.67 -8.71
CA ASP A 18 -27.95 17.15 -7.33
C ASP A 18 -28.71 16.11 -6.51
N ARG A 19 -28.19 14.88 -6.42
CA ARG A 19 -28.40 14.16 -5.18
C ARG A 19 -27.48 14.84 -4.19
N LEU A 20 -27.99 15.92 -3.59
CA LEU A 20 -27.55 16.33 -2.27
C LEU A 20 -27.54 15.05 -1.44
N TYR A 21 -26.36 14.65 -0.99
CA TYR A 21 -26.24 13.59 -0.02
C TYR A 21 -27.01 14.06 1.22
N ASP A 22 -28.22 13.53 1.41
CA ASP A 22 -28.98 13.73 2.64
C ASP A 22 -28.23 12.95 3.72
N SER A 23 -27.44 13.67 4.51
CA SER A 23 -26.75 13.08 5.64
C SER A 23 -27.79 12.46 6.57
N PRO A 24 -27.59 11.21 7.03
CA PRO A 24 -28.45 10.61 8.06
C PRO A 24 -28.51 11.42 9.37
N MET A 25 -27.59 12.39 9.53
CA MET A 25 -27.57 13.35 10.63
C MET A 25 -28.71 14.38 10.55
N ASP A 26 -29.14 14.72 9.33
CA ASP A 26 -30.05 15.85 9.10
C ASP A 26 -31.53 15.46 9.21
N ASP A 27 -31.85 14.16 9.25
CA ASP A 27 -33.23 13.66 9.35
C ASP A 27 -33.46 12.62 10.46
N GLU A 28 -32.57 12.61 11.46
CA GLU A 28 -32.68 11.76 12.65
C GLU A 28 -32.74 10.25 12.37
N ARG A 29 -32.44 9.79 11.14
CA ARG A 29 -32.25 8.36 10.84
C ARG A 29 -30.95 7.79 11.40
N PHE A 30 -30.06 8.65 11.89
CA PHE A 30 -28.89 8.27 12.66
C PHE A 30 -29.27 7.93 14.10
N ASN A 31 -29.40 6.63 14.41
CA ASN A 31 -29.44 6.19 15.79
C ASN A 31 -28.01 6.10 16.36
N ALA A 32 -27.51 7.22 16.91
CA ALA A 32 -26.23 7.28 17.63
C ALA A 32 -26.25 6.59 19.00
N GLY A 33 -27.21 5.69 19.25
CA GLY A 33 -27.56 5.22 20.60
C GLY A 33 -28.43 6.22 21.37
N VAL A 34 -29.10 7.16 20.68
CA VAL A 34 -30.01 8.13 21.30
C VAL A 34 -31.28 7.40 21.74
N GLY A 35 -31.31 6.97 23.01
CA GLY A 35 -32.43 6.24 23.61
C GLY A 35 -32.04 4.89 24.22
N ASP A 36 -30.81 4.43 24.03
CA ASP A 36 -30.31 3.23 24.70
C ASP A 36 -30.12 3.51 26.20
N GLN A 37 -30.85 2.77 27.03
CA GLN A 37 -30.82 2.97 28.50
C GLN A 37 -29.47 2.62 29.13
N THR A 38 -28.61 1.93 28.38
CA THR A 38 -27.23 1.57 28.76
C THR A 38 -26.39 1.54 27.50
N ALA A 39 -25.34 2.37 27.44
CA ALA A 39 -24.27 2.18 26.46
C ALA A 39 -23.64 0.80 26.72
N ALA A 40 -23.83 -0.14 25.81
CA ALA A 40 -23.11 -1.40 25.80
C ALA A 40 -22.33 -1.47 24.49
N LEU A 41 -21.08 -1.92 24.55
CA LEU A 41 -20.27 -2.06 23.34
C LEU A 41 -20.91 -3.14 22.47
N TYR A 42 -20.79 -3.02 21.15
CA TYR A 42 -21.30 -4.04 20.21
C TYR A 42 -20.83 -5.47 20.61
N VAL A 43 -19.59 -5.58 21.09
CA VAL A 43 -18.98 -6.83 21.57
C VAL A 43 -19.63 -7.43 22.83
N ASP A 44 -20.41 -6.63 23.57
CA ASP A 44 -21.14 -7.06 24.76
C ASP A 44 -22.61 -7.44 24.45
N GLN A 45 -23.12 -7.00 23.29
CA GLN A 45 -24.51 -7.18 22.88
C GLN A 45 -24.68 -8.34 21.89
N TYR A 46 -23.65 -8.63 21.09
CA TYR A 46 -23.65 -9.65 20.06
C TYR A 46 -22.61 -10.73 20.33
N ASP A 47 -22.65 -11.82 19.57
CA ASP A 47 -21.67 -12.90 19.69
C ASP A 47 -20.26 -12.31 19.65
N LYS A 48 -19.40 -12.79 20.56
CA LYS A 48 -17.98 -12.41 20.53
C LYS A 48 -17.45 -12.70 19.14
N LEU A 49 -16.81 -11.70 18.53
CA LEU A 49 -16.04 -11.92 17.31
C LEU A 49 -15.09 -13.09 17.58
N ALA A 50 -15.30 -14.18 16.86
CA ALA A 50 -14.50 -15.38 16.93
C ALA A 50 -13.95 -15.63 15.53
N ASP A 51 -12.65 -15.94 15.43
CA ASP A 51 -12.08 -16.28 14.15
C ASP A 51 -12.51 -17.71 13.76
N GLU A 52 -13.68 -17.80 13.13
CA GLU A 52 -14.17 -19.01 12.48
C GLU A 52 -13.95 -18.95 10.97
N GLY A 53 -12.93 -18.21 10.50
CA GLY A 53 -12.74 -17.86 9.08
C GLY A 53 -13.58 -16.66 8.64
N GLN A 54 -13.90 -15.78 9.58
CA GLN A 54 -14.70 -14.57 9.39
C GLN A 54 -13.83 -13.32 9.18
N PHE A 55 -12.52 -13.43 9.45
CA PHE A 55 -11.55 -12.39 9.19
C PHE A 55 -11.07 -12.47 7.75
N TRP A 56 -11.28 -11.38 7.01
CA TRP A 56 -10.99 -11.30 5.59
C TRP A 56 -9.63 -10.65 5.30
N HIS A 57 -8.91 -10.24 6.35
CA HIS A 57 -7.64 -9.56 6.23
C HIS A 57 -6.51 -10.58 6.01
N PRO A 58 -5.66 -10.43 4.98
CA PRO A 58 -4.48 -11.26 4.81
C PRO A 58 -3.57 -11.17 6.05
N ASP A 59 -3.42 -12.26 6.77
CA ASP A 59 -2.51 -12.35 7.91
C ASP A 59 -1.07 -12.56 7.41
N ALA A 60 -0.42 -11.44 7.12
CA ALA A 60 0.94 -11.39 6.60
C ALA A 60 1.96 -11.98 7.59
N LEU A 61 1.60 -12.01 8.88
CA LEU A 61 2.48 -12.35 10.00
C LEU A 61 1.94 -13.53 10.82
N ALA A 62 1.07 -14.37 10.26
CA ALA A 62 0.46 -15.53 10.94
C ALA A 62 1.49 -16.47 11.59
N GLY A 63 2.67 -16.58 10.99
CA GLY A 63 3.79 -17.40 11.49
C GLY A 63 4.71 -16.69 12.49
N MET A 64 4.46 -15.42 12.80
CA MET A 64 5.34 -14.59 13.62
C MET A 64 5.27 -14.99 15.10
N PRO A 65 6.41 -15.13 15.80
CA PRO A 65 6.43 -15.39 17.24
C PRO A 65 5.63 -14.35 18.06
N ALA A 66 4.99 -14.80 19.15
CA ALA A 66 4.15 -13.97 20.01
C ALA A 66 4.90 -12.82 20.70
N ALA A 67 6.21 -12.96 20.91
CA ALA A 67 7.07 -11.92 21.46
C ALA A 67 8.27 -11.72 20.55
N GLN A 68 8.30 -10.61 19.82
CA GLN A 68 9.45 -10.24 19.02
C GLN A 68 9.85 -8.80 19.32
N THR A 69 11.09 -8.61 19.71
CA THR A 69 11.71 -7.29 19.72
C THR A 69 12.12 -6.99 18.28
N ALA A 70 11.47 -6.02 17.62
CA ALA A 70 12.03 -5.46 16.39
C ALA A 70 13.48 -5.04 16.67
N THR A 71 14.43 -5.57 15.90
CA THR A 71 15.82 -5.12 16.02
C THR A 71 16.00 -3.76 15.35
N TYR A 72 15.22 -3.50 14.29
CA TYR A 72 15.25 -2.26 13.52
C TYR A 72 13.94 -1.48 13.57
N GLY A 73 14.04 -0.23 14.00
CA GLY A 73 13.14 0.83 13.56
C GLY A 73 13.74 1.45 12.31
N LEU A 74 13.13 1.21 11.15
CA LEU A 74 13.46 1.98 9.97
C LEU A 74 12.99 3.42 10.18
N PHE A 75 13.92 4.35 10.09
CA PHE A 75 13.60 5.75 9.97
C PHE A 75 13.11 5.99 8.55
N ASN A 76 11.82 5.76 8.34
CA ASN A 76 11.11 6.18 7.14
C ASN A 76 10.35 7.50 7.37
N LEU A 77 10.62 8.18 8.49
CA LEU A 77 9.97 9.41 8.90
C LEU A 77 9.68 10.24 7.66
N SER A 78 8.38 10.36 7.31
CA SER A 78 7.78 11.28 6.36
C SER A 78 8.74 12.38 5.98
N SER A 79 9.66 12.02 5.09
CA SER A 79 10.57 12.98 4.54
C SER A 79 9.65 14.07 4.01
N PRO A 80 10.03 15.35 4.09
CA PRO A 80 9.42 16.32 3.20
C PRO A 80 9.31 15.65 1.84
N GLU A 81 8.13 15.74 1.22
CA GLU A 81 7.98 15.32 -0.16
C GLU A 81 7.99 13.77 -0.37
N ARG A 82 7.51 12.95 0.59
CA ARG A 82 7.45 11.46 0.47
C ARG A 82 6.70 10.91 -0.75
N ASP A 83 5.79 11.70 -1.29
CA ASP A 83 4.98 11.39 -2.49
C ASP A 83 5.47 12.20 -3.70
N ASN A 84 6.59 12.91 -3.57
CA ASN A 84 7.15 13.74 -4.61
C ASN A 84 8.31 13.01 -5.32
N PRO A 85 8.21 12.77 -6.63
CA PRO A 85 9.30 12.20 -7.42
C PRO A 85 10.37 13.24 -7.81
N ASP A 86 10.09 14.54 -7.67
CA ASP A 86 10.96 15.66 -8.08
C ASP A 86 11.85 16.19 -6.94
N VAL A 87 12.18 15.33 -5.98
CA VAL A 87 13.12 15.67 -4.92
C VAL A 87 14.56 15.43 -5.40
N PRO A 88 15.46 16.42 -5.29
CA PRO A 88 16.88 16.23 -5.59
C PRO A 88 17.44 15.04 -4.80
N GLY A 89 18.28 14.22 -5.44
CA GLY A 89 18.89 13.07 -4.78
C GLY A 89 19.71 13.47 -3.55
N GLY A 90 19.53 12.71 -2.47
CA GLY A 90 20.36 12.71 -1.27
C GLY A 90 21.22 11.44 -1.20
N SER A 91 22.16 11.37 -0.27
CA SER A 91 22.84 10.11 -0.01
C SER A 91 21.82 9.12 0.55
N VAL A 92 21.54 8.03 -0.17
CA VAL A 92 20.56 7.00 0.24
C VAL A 92 20.87 6.38 1.61
N THR A 93 22.12 6.51 2.07
CA THR A 93 22.62 6.06 3.36
C THR A 93 22.64 7.14 4.45
N ALA A 94 22.42 8.41 4.08
CA ALA A 94 22.46 9.52 5.01
C ALA A 94 21.11 9.73 5.69
N ALA A 95 21.12 10.58 6.72
CA ALA A 95 19.93 10.98 7.46
C ALA A 95 18.90 11.81 6.66
N THR A 96 19.14 12.00 5.36
CA THR A 96 18.40 12.87 4.43
C THR A 96 17.86 12.04 3.25
N GLY A 97 17.45 10.80 3.51
CA GLY A 97 16.80 9.99 2.50
C GLY A 97 15.43 10.59 2.18
N ASP A 98 15.32 11.22 1.02
CA ASP A 98 14.15 12.04 0.68
C ASP A 98 13.47 11.60 -0.63
N GLY A 99 12.17 11.93 -0.72
CA GLY A 99 11.34 11.71 -1.90
C GLY A 99 10.71 10.33 -2.01
N LEU A 100 9.84 10.19 -3.00
CA LEU A 100 9.15 8.94 -3.33
C LEU A 100 10.09 7.76 -3.57
N GLN A 101 11.24 8.02 -4.19
CA GLN A 101 12.25 6.99 -4.47
C GLN A 101 12.76 6.32 -3.19
N TYR A 102 13.04 7.12 -2.15
CA TYR A 102 13.49 6.59 -0.87
C TYR A 102 12.36 5.92 -0.09
N HIS A 103 11.13 6.45 -0.22
CA HIS A 103 9.96 5.86 0.40
C HIS A 103 9.70 4.45 -0.15
N LEU A 104 9.70 4.26 -1.47
CA LEU A 104 9.54 2.93 -2.10
C LEU A 104 10.66 1.95 -1.71
N LEU A 105 11.91 2.42 -1.63
CA LEU A 105 13.02 1.62 -1.12
C LEU A 105 12.74 1.10 0.29
N SER A 106 12.28 1.98 1.19
CA SER A 106 11.95 1.65 2.58
C SER A 106 10.77 0.68 2.71
N GLN A 107 9.71 0.91 1.93
CA GLN A 107 8.55 0.02 1.87
C GLN A 107 8.93 -1.38 1.39
N SER A 108 9.76 -1.47 0.35
CA SER A 108 10.22 -2.76 -0.16
C SER A 108 11.09 -3.51 0.85
N PHE A 109 11.96 -2.81 1.58
CA PHE A 109 12.72 -3.41 2.66
C PHE A 109 11.80 -3.94 3.76
N ALA A 110 10.83 -3.13 4.22
CA ALA A 110 9.90 -3.53 5.27
C ALA A 110 9.06 -4.75 4.86
N GLY A 111 8.45 -4.72 3.68
CA GLY A 111 7.65 -5.82 3.16
C GLY A 111 8.45 -7.12 3.00
N LEU A 112 9.65 -7.05 2.42
CA LEU A 112 10.53 -8.21 2.24
C LEU A 112 11.04 -8.78 3.58
N CYS A 113 11.47 -7.90 4.49
CA CYS A 113 11.94 -8.28 5.82
C CYS A 113 10.84 -8.97 6.62
N ASN A 114 9.65 -8.36 6.69
CA ASN A 114 8.55 -8.88 7.48
C ASN A 114 7.94 -10.15 6.88
N LYS A 115 8.01 -10.32 5.55
CA LYS A 115 7.71 -11.59 4.89
C LYS A 115 8.68 -12.71 5.29
N ALA A 116 9.99 -12.43 5.24
CA ALA A 116 11.00 -13.39 5.65
C ALA A 116 10.86 -13.75 7.14
N LEU A 117 10.46 -12.78 7.95
CA LEU A 117 10.19 -12.97 9.37
C LEU A 117 9.01 -13.92 9.60
N ALA A 118 7.88 -13.71 8.92
CA ALA A 118 6.71 -14.58 9.00
C ALA A 118 7.03 -16.02 8.57
N ALA A 119 7.96 -16.19 7.63
CA ALA A 119 8.44 -17.49 7.18
C ALA A 119 9.47 -18.13 8.15
N GLY A 120 9.89 -17.44 9.21
CA GLY A 120 10.90 -17.92 10.16
C GLY A 120 12.33 -17.94 9.59
N GLU A 121 12.57 -17.22 8.48
CA GLU A 121 13.85 -17.21 7.77
C GLU A 121 14.83 -16.19 8.37
N VAL A 122 14.31 -15.20 9.09
CA VAL A 122 15.07 -14.14 9.79
C VAL A 122 14.48 -13.95 11.18
N THR A 123 15.26 -13.35 12.09
CA THR A 123 14.81 -13.11 13.48
C THR A 123 14.50 -11.64 13.77
N THR A 124 14.53 -10.80 12.75
CA THR A 124 14.39 -9.35 12.89
C THR A 124 13.17 -8.87 12.13
N ALA A 125 12.38 -8.03 12.79
CA ALA A 125 11.29 -7.28 12.18
C ALA A 125 11.77 -5.89 11.73
N ALA A 126 11.13 -5.35 10.71
CA ALA A 126 11.33 -3.99 10.22
C ALA A 126 10.08 -3.14 10.50
N TRP A 127 10.20 -2.15 11.37
CA TRP A 127 9.13 -1.19 11.67
C TRP A 127 9.45 0.18 11.06
N MET A 128 8.57 0.73 10.25
CA MET A 128 8.71 2.07 9.66
C MET A 128 8.17 3.12 10.64
N ASP A 129 9.03 3.99 11.15
CA ASP A 129 8.62 5.07 12.05
C ASP A 129 7.94 6.21 11.28
N ALA A 130 6.90 6.80 11.86
CA ALA A 130 6.16 7.92 11.25
C ALA A 130 6.68 9.26 11.81
N ALA A 131 7.24 10.11 10.93
CA ALA A 131 7.48 11.57 11.10
C ALA A 131 7.43 12.14 12.50
N ASP A 132 6.19 12.26 12.90
CA ASP A 132 5.79 13.39 13.70
C ASP A 132 5.64 12.98 15.16
N GLY A 133 6.33 11.89 15.53
CA GLY A 133 6.19 11.28 16.82
C GLY A 133 4.74 10.93 17.11
N VAL A 134 3.97 10.55 16.09
CA VAL A 134 2.56 10.23 16.21
C VAL A 134 2.43 9.12 17.24
N ASP A 135 1.82 9.43 18.38
CA ASP A 135 1.81 8.53 19.51
C ASP A 135 1.08 7.22 19.18
N SER A 136 0.15 7.21 18.22
CA SER A 136 -0.51 5.99 17.75
C SER A 136 0.49 4.94 17.25
N TYR A 137 1.50 5.31 16.46
CA TYR A 137 2.52 4.37 15.97
C TYR A 137 3.36 3.82 17.13
N LYS A 138 3.68 4.64 18.14
CA LYS A 138 4.39 4.20 19.34
C LYS A 138 3.54 3.27 20.21
N GLU A 139 2.26 3.57 20.38
CA GLU A 139 1.34 2.71 21.13
C GLU A 139 1.11 1.39 20.40
N CYS A 140 0.97 1.41 19.07
CA CYS A 140 0.94 0.20 18.25
C CYS A 140 2.18 -0.67 18.44
N MET A 141 3.39 -0.09 18.37
CA MET A 141 4.62 -0.83 18.65
C MET A 141 4.59 -1.49 20.04
N LYS A 142 4.18 -0.75 21.08
CA LYS A 142 4.07 -1.28 22.45
C LYS A 142 3.09 -2.45 22.54
N LEU A 143 1.91 -2.32 21.92
CA LEU A 143 0.88 -3.36 21.90
C LEU A 143 1.39 -4.64 21.22
N LEU A 144 2.16 -4.48 20.14
CA LEU A 144 2.77 -5.57 19.39
C LEU A 144 4.03 -6.16 20.07
N GLY A 145 4.45 -5.60 21.20
CA GLY A 145 5.68 -5.99 21.90
C GLY A 145 6.96 -5.63 21.15
N LEU A 146 6.88 -4.76 20.14
CA LEU A 146 8.03 -4.27 19.37
C LEU A 146 8.76 -3.20 20.19
N SER A 147 10.07 -3.37 20.35
CA SER A 147 10.94 -2.38 20.99
C SER A 147 12.22 -2.24 20.17
N PRO A 148 12.20 -1.44 19.08
CA PRO A 148 13.39 -1.12 18.30
C PRO A 148 14.57 -0.77 19.19
N THR A 149 15.68 -1.49 19.04
CA THR A 149 16.90 -1.19 19.81
C THR A 149 17.67 -0.03 19.20
N TRP A 150 17.48 0.22 17.90
CA TRP A 150 18.09 1.32 17.16
C TRP A 150 17.17 1.77 16.02
N ILE A 151 17.34 3.05 15.65
CA ILE A 151 16.69 3.67 14.50
C ILE A 151 17.71 3.78 13.37
N VAL A 152 17.35 3.30 12.17
CA VAL A 152 18.27 3.16 11.03
C VAL A 152 17.64 3.66 9.74
N TYR A 153 18.42 4.37 8.92
CA TYR A 153 18.00 4.76 7.57
C TYR A 153 18.14 3.56 6.63
N THR A 154 17.13 3.26 5.82
CA THR A 154 17.04 2.02 5.02
C THR A 154 18.30 1.74 4.19
N GLY A 155 18.93 2.75 3.60
CA GLY A 155 20.18 2.58 2.84
C GLY A 155 21.37 2.06 3.68
N ASN A 156 21.37 2.24 4.99
CA ASN A 156 22.49 1.88 5.86
C ASN A 156 22.59 0.35 6.07
N PRO A 157 21.52 -0.39 6.48
CA PRO A 157 21.52 -1.86 6.45
C PRO A 157 21.99 -2.47 5.12
N MET A 158 21.65 -1.82 4.00
CA MET A 158 21.94 -2.32 2.67
C MET A 158 23.39 -2.10 2.20
N THR A 159 24.13 -1.21 2.85
CA THR A 159 25.43 -0.73 2.32
C THR A 159 26.57 -0.79 3.33
N ASN A 160 26.25 -0.94 4.61
CA ASN A 160 27.23 -0.96 5.68
C ASN A 160 27.47 -2.40 6.19
N PRO A 161 28.69 -2.94 6.04
CA PRO A 161 29.00 -4.31 6.46
C PRO A 161 28.86 -4.53 7.97
N ASP A 162 28.93 -3.47 8.79
CA ASP A 162 28.78 -3.55 10.24
C ASP A 162 27.34 -3.86 10.68
N PHE A 163 26.36 -3.81 9.76
CA PHE A 163 24.97 -4.19 10.03
C PHE A 163 24.74 -5.71 10.01
N GLY A 164 25.55 -6.47 9.25
CA GLY A 164 25.35 -7.91 9.09
C GLY A 164 25.27 -8.68 10.41
N PRO A 165 26.16 -8.44 11.40
CA PRO A 165 26.11 -9.13 12.69
C PRO A 165 24.83 -8.88 13.52
N ILE A 166 24.06 -7.84 13.22
CA ILE A 166 22.92 -7.41 14.03
C ILE A 166 21.59 -7.43 13.27
N ASP A 167 21.58 -7.85 12.00
CA ASP A 167 20.37 -7.84 11.17
C ASP A 167 19.46 -9.04 11.31
N GLY A 168 19.87 -10.05 12.07
CA GLY A 168 19.10 -11.27 12.25
C GLY A 168 18.94 -12.07 10.95
N GLY A 169 19.90 -11.95 10.03
CA GLY A 169 19.96 -12.68 8.76
C GLY A 169 19.24 -12.01 7.59
N VAL A 170 18.72 -10.79 7.75
CA VAL A 170 17.90 -10.11 6.74
C VAL A 170 18.67 -9.90 5.44
N MET A 171 19.85 -9.31 5.48
CA MET A 171 20.60 -8.99 4.25
C MET A 171 21.15 -10.25 3.57
N ASP A 172 21.53 -11.27 4.33
CA ASP A 172 21.92 -12.58 3.78
C ASP A 172 20.72 -13.25 3.07
N ARG A 173 19.54 -13.15 3.66
CA ARG A 173 18.31 -13.75 3.12
C ARG A 173 17.80 -13.04 1.87
N LEU A 174 17.80 -11.70 1.87
CA LEU A 174 17.32 -10.91 0.74
C LEU A 174 18.37 -10.83 -0.38
N GLY A 175 19.65 -10.92 -0.02
CA GLY A 175 20.75 -10.79 -0.96
C GLY A 175 20.86 -9.39 -1.56
N LYS A 176 21.72 -9.26 -2.58
CA LYS A 176 21.98 -7.98 -3.24
C LYS A 176 21.28 -7.89 -4.60
N LYS A 177 19.95 -7.88 -4.59
CA LYS A 177 19.13 -7.76 -5.80
C LYS A 177 18.20 -6.56 -5.74
N TYR A 178 17.97 -5.92 -6.87
CA TYR A 178 17.01 -4.83 -6.98
C TYR A 178 16.10 -4.91 -8.21
N VAL A 179 14.92 -4.31 -8.11
CA VAL A 179 14.04 -3.95 -9.21
C VAL A 179 14.23 -2.47 -9.52
N LEU A 180 14.49 -2.15 -10.79
CA LEU A 180 14.67 -0.76 -11.23
C LEU A 180 13.31 -0.10 -11.50
N THR A 181 13.13 1.13 -11.04
CA THR A 181 11.96 2.00 -11.34
C THR A 181 12.43 3.38 -11.84
N ASP A 182 11.57 4.16 -12.52
CA ASP A 182 11.84 5.55 -12.92
C ASP A 182 10.57 6.38 -12.67
N VAL A 183 10.25 6.59 -11.39
CA VAL A 183 8.95 7.18 -11.00
C VAL A 183 8.77 8.63 -11.46
N ARG A 184 9.87 9.31 -11.79
CA ARG A 184 9.84 10.68 -12.32
C ARG A 184 9.41 10.73 -13.78
N THR A 185 9.84 9.75 -14.59
CA THR A 185 9.57 9.74 -16.03
C THR A 185 8.38 8.86 -16.38
N ASN A 186 8.16 7.81 -15.60
CA ASN A 186 7.06 6.87 -15.74
C ASN A 186 6.44 6.59 -14.35
N PRO A 187 5.39 7.31 -13.96
CA PRO A 187 4.75 7.16 -12.65
C PRO A 187 4.24 5.74 -12.36
N GLU A 188 3.79 5.00 -13.38
CA GLU A 188 3.30 3.62 -13.23
C GLU A 188 4.43 2.63 -12.86
N SER A 189 5.69 2.96 -13.18
CA SER A 189 6.83 2.06 -12.88
C SER A 189 6.94 1.72 -11.39
N GLY A 190 6.53 2.64 -10.49
CA GLY A 190 6.52 2.38 -9.05
C GLY A 190 5.57 1.25 -8.66
N VAL A 191 4.34 1.25 -9.21
CA VAL A 191 3.35 0.19 -8.99
C VAL A 191 3.85 -1.15 -9.52
N VAL A 192 4.45 -1.14 -10.71
CA VAL A 192 5.06 -2.34 -11.29
C VAL A 192 6.21 -2.85 -10.41
N ALA A 193 7.04 -1.96 -9.89
CA ALA A 193 8.18 -2.30 -9.05
C ALA A 193 7.75 -2.95 -7.73
N VAL A 194 6.62 -2.53 -7.14
CA VAL A 194 6.06 -3.18 -5.93
C VAL A 194 5.69 -4.63 -6.20
N VAL A 195 4.98 -4.91 -7.30
CA VAL A 195 4.63 -6.30 -7.68
C VAL A 195 5.90 -7.11 -8.00
N ALA A 196 6.81 -6.55 -8.80
CA ALA A 196 8.06 -7.20 -9.13
C ALA A 196 8.94 -7.47 -7.89
N SER A 197 8.90 -6.61 -6.87
CA SER A 197 9.69 -6.76 -5.65
C SER A 197 9.39 -8.07 -4.93
N HIS A 198 8.12 -8.42 -4.71
CA HIS A 198 7.77 -9.69 -4.05
C HIS A 198 7.97 -10.92 -4.96
N VAL A 199 7.83 -10.72 -6.27
CA VAL A 199 8.07 -11.73 -7.31
C VAL A 199 9.55 -12.12 -7.37
N TYR A 200 10.47 -11.16 -7.32
CA TYR A 200 11.91 -11.41 -7.40
C TYR A 200 12.61 -11.47 -6.04
N GLY A 201 11.93 -11.09 -4.96
CA GLY A 201 12.53 -10.95 -3.64
C GLY A 201 13.62 -9.88 -3.61
N ALA A 202 13.37 -8.74 -4.26
CA ALA A 202 14.40 -7.74 -4.56
C ALA A 202 13.93 -6.33 -4.17
N PHE A 203 14.85 -5.50 -3.68
CA PHE A 203 14.56 -4.12 -3.23
C PHE A 203 14.13 -3.23 -4.41
N ILE A 204 13.29 -2.23 -4.16
CA ILE A 204 12.93 -1.25 -5.18
C ILE A 204 13.98 -0.14 -5.19
N VAL A 205 14.66 0.05 -6.32
CA VAL A 205 15.67 1.09 -6.51
C VAL A 205 15.26 1.96 -7.69
N ASP A 206 15.18 3.27 -7.47
CA ASP A 206 14.93 4.21 -8.57
C ASP A 206 16.19 4.46 -9.40
N LYS A 207 16.00 4.76 -10.68
CA LYS A 207 17.06 5.13 -11.64
C LYS A 207 17.95 6.25 -11.16
N ARG A 208 17.44 7.16 -10.32
CA ARG A 208 18.22 8.17 -9.59
C ARG A 208 19.40 7.55 -8.81
N ASP A 209 19.17 6.41 -8.18
CA ASP A 209 20.07 5.78 -7.22
C ASP A 209 20.78 4.53 -7.80
N GLN A 210 20.47 4.14 -9.04
CA GLN A 210 20.97 2.92 -9.69
C GLN A 210 22.49 2.80 -9.66
N ALA A 211 23.22 3.83 -10.09
CA ALA A 211 24.68 3.80 -10.17
C ALA A 211 25.35 3.56 -8.80
N PHE A 212 24.71 4.00 -7.71
CA PHE A 212 25.18 3.76 -6.37
C PHE A 212 25.06 2.27 -5.99
N PHE A 213 23.89 1.66 -6.24
CA PHE A 213 23.67 0.24 -5.93
C PHE A 213 24.51 -0.68 -6.81
N ASP A 214 24.67 -0.36 -8.10
CA ASP A 214 25.57 -1.08 -9.00
C ASP A 214 27.02 -1.05 -8.47
N GLY A 215 27.49 0.13 -8.03
CA GLY A 215 28.82 0.29 -7.42
C GLY A 215 29.03 -0.52 -6.13
N MET A 216 27.95 -0.83 -5.41
CA MET A 216 27.93 -1.65 -4.19
C MET A 216 27.77 -3.15 -4.48
N GLY A 217 27.72 -3.54 -5.76
CA GLY A 217 27.62 -4.92 -6.22
C GLY A 217 26.21 -5.51 -6.13
N TYR A 218 25.17 -4.68 -6.19
CA TYR A 218 23.80 -5.15 -6.37
C TYR A 218 23.53 -5.52 -7.82
N GLU A 219 22.71 -6.56 -8.02
CA GLU A 219 22.29 -7.07 -9.32
C GLU A 219 20.85 -6.63 -9.62
N MET A 220 20.62 -6.05 -10.80
CA MET A 220 19.27 -5.76 -11.27
C MET A 220 18.55 -7.07 -11.64
N ALA A 221 17.49 -7.40 -10.91
CA ALA A 221 16.67 -8.60 -11.14
C ALA A 221 15.54 -8.36 -12.15
N TYR A 222 15.02 -7.12 -12.23
CA TYR A 222 13.96 -6.73 -13.16
C TYR A 222 14.03 -5.22 -13.43
N ASP A 223 13.65 -4.81 -14.64
CA ASP A 223 13.57 -3.42 -15.04
C ASP A 223 12.11 -3.02 -15.29
N ALA A 224 11.54 -2.26 -14.35
CA ALA A 224 10.19 -1.74 -14.41
C ALA A 224 10.13 -0.31 -14.97
N SER A 225 11.28 0.33 -15.26
CA SER A 225 11.34 1.77 -15.54
C SER A 225 10.46 2.22 -16.72
N GLU A 226 10.28 1.36 -17.71
CA GLU A 226 9.44 1.63 -18.91
C GLU A 226 8.13 0.81 -18.92
N LYS A 227 7.75 0.20 -17.78
CA LYS A 227 6.59 -0.69 -17.67
C LYS A 227 5.35 0.05 -17.16
N THR A 228 4.20 -0.40 -17.61
CA THR A 228 2.87 0.04 -17.17
C THR A 228 2.24 -1.00 -16.25
N THR A 229 1.20 -0.61 -15.51
CA THR A 229 0.45 -1.54 -14.65
C THR A 229 -0.23 -2.66 -15.43
N ALA A 230 -0.61 -2.39 -16.69
CA ALA A 230 -1.08 -3.43 -17.60
C ALA A 230 0.02 -4.42 -18.00
N ASP A 231 1.30 -4.01 -18.05
CA ASP A 231 2.42 -4.93 -18.26
C ASP A 231 2.63 -5.81 -17.03
N SER A 232 2.61 -5.21 -15.83
CA SER A 232 2.67 -5.93 -14.55
C SER A 232 1.62 -7.03 -14.48
N TRP A 233 0.36 -6.70 -14.82
CA TRP A 233 -0.72 -7.69 -14.84
C TRP A 233 -0.43 -8.88 -15.77
N ARG A 234 0.02 -8.61 -17.00
CA ARG A 234 0.31 -9.68 -17.97
C ARG A 234 1.51 -10.54 -17.56
N GLU A 235 2.49 -9.95 -16.91
CA GLU A 235 3.74 -10.62 -16.54
C GLU A 235 3.64 -11.36 -15.20
N PHE A 236 2.85 -10.86 -14.25
CA PHE A 236 2.93 -11.29 -12.85
C PHE A 236 1.64 -11.80 -12.21
N ARG A 237 0.45 -11.66 -12.82
CA ARG A 237 -0.81 -12.09 -12.18
C ARG A 237 -0.79 -13.52 -11.67
N ASP A 238 -0.15 -14.44 -12.40
CA ASP A 238 -0.09 -15.88 -12.04
C ASP A 238 0.88 -16.16 -10.88
N ARG A 239 1.56 -15.12 -10.39
CA ARG A 239 2.51 -15.14 -9.25
C ARG A 239 2.03 -14.27 -8.09
N CYS A 240 0.86 -13.67 -8.21
CA CYS A 240 0.22 -12.88 -7.16
C CYS A 240 -0.82 -13.71 -6.42
N ASP A 241 -0.94 -13.50 -5.12
CA ASP A 241 -2.07 -13.99 -4.35
C ASP A 241 -3.31 -13.13 -4.66
N ASN A 242 -4.44 -13.79 -4.87
CA ASN A 242 -5.71 -13.17 -5.24
C ASN A 242 -6.73 -13.13 -4.10
N SER A 243 -6.29 -13.32 -2.85
CA SER A 243 -7.11 -13.15 -1.65
C SER A 243 -7.36 -11.69 -1.29
N ALA A 244 -6.56 -10.77 -1.82
CA ALA A 244 -6.75 -9.34 -1.64
C ALA A 244 -6.17 -8.56 -2.84
N LEU A 245 -6.48 -7.27 -2.89
CA LEU A 245 -5.94 -6.32 -3.86
C LEU A 245 -5.49 -5.05 -3.15
N VAL A 246 -4.42 -4.43 -3.64
CA VAL A 246 -4.03 -3.08 -3.22
C VAL A 246 -4.25 -2.11 -4.38
N VAL A 247 -5.06 -1.07 -4.14
CA VAL A 247 -5.20 0.11 -4.99
C VAL A 247 -4.23 1.17 -4.49
N MET A 248 -3.05 1.24 -5.11
CA MET A 248 -2.00 2.19 -4.75
C MET A 248 -1.91 3.25 -5.85
N PRO A 249 -2.16 4.54 -5.56
CA PRO A 249 -1.96 5.60 -6.53
C PRO A 249 -0.53 5.60 -7.07
N VAL A 250 -0.36 6.14 -8.27
CA VAL A 250 0.99 6.58 -8.66
C VAL A 250 1.47 7.67 -7.70
N HIS A 251 2.77 7.83 -7.58
CA HIS A 251 3.40 8.80 -6.69
C HIS A 251 3.20 8.57 -5.19
N THR A 252 2.93 7.33 -4.75
CA THR A 252 3.07 6.97 -3.34
C THR A 252 3.75 5.61 -3.17
N GLY A 253 4.17 5.32 -1.94
CA GLY A 253 4.63 4.00 -1.51
C GLY A 253 3.73 3.37 -0.44
N GLU A 254 2.65 4.03 -0.03
CA GLU A 254 1.73 3.51 0.98
C GLU A 254 1.17 2.14 0.57
N LEU A 255 1.01 1.23 1.54
CA LEU A 255 0.62 -0.18 1.34
C LEU A 255 1.60 -1.07 0.55
N ALA A 256 2.72 -0.54 0.04
CA ALA A 256 3.67 -1.37 -0.71
C ALA A 256 4.31 -2.46 0.17
N ASP A 257 4.63 -2.16 1.43
CA ASP A 257 5.09 -3.16 2.40
C ASP A 257 4.09 -4.31 2.56
N PHE A 258 2.80 -3.99 2.67
CA PHE A 258 1.70 -4.94 2.80
C PHE A 258 1.51 -5.79 1.55
N ALA A 259 1.50 -5.17 0.38
CA ALA A 259 1.40 -5.87 -0.89
C ALA A 259 2.57 -6.85 -1.06
N ILE A 260 3.80 -6.40 -0.74
CA ILE A 260 4.99 -7.22 -0.87
C ILE A 260 4.98 -8.38 0.12
N ALA A 261 4.58 -8.13 1.36
CA ALA A 261 4.53 -9.15 2.40
C ALA A 261 3.56 -10.29 2.06
N ASN A 262 2.44 -9.95 1.43
CA ASN A 262 1.36 -10.89 1.09
C ASN A 262 1.38 -11.39 -0.36
N ASN A 263 2.35 -10.97 -1.18
CA ASN A 263 2.41 -11.28 -2.62
C ASN A 263 1.19 -10.76 -3.42
N LEU A 264 0.61 -9.64 -3.03
CA LEU A 264 -0.61 -9.14 -3.67
C LEU A 264 -0.30 -8.43 -4.98
N PHE A 265 -1.25 -8.50 -5.90
CA PHE A 265 -1.24 -7.59 -7.04
C PHE A 265 -1.53 -6.16 -6.58
N VAL A 266 -0.91 -5.18 -7.24
CA VAL A 266 -1.09 -3.76 -6.97
C VAL A 266 -1.54 -3.06 -8.25
N ILE A 267 -2.53 -2.17 -8.13
CA ILE A 267 -3.07 -1.39 -9.25
C ILE A 267 -3.22 0.08 -8.87
N ASN A 268 -2.83 0.98 -9.75
CA ASN A 268 -3.27 2.38 -9.76
C ASN A 268 -4.42 2.53 -10.76
N LEU A 269 -5.40 3.38 -10.44
CA LEU A 269 -6.44 3.74 -11.40
C LEU A 269 -5.94 4.84 -12.33
N ASN A 270 -5.43 5.95 -11.80
CA ASN A 270 -4.90 7.02 -12.65
C ASN A 270 -3.47 6.71 -13.06
N LYS A 271 -3.16 6.87 -14.35
CA LYS A 271 -1.79 6.70 -14.87
C LYS A 271 -0.88 7.86 -14.53
N GLU A 272 -1.47 9.02 -14.28
CA GLU A 272 -0.81 10.24 -13.82
C GLU A 272 -1.41 10.67 -12.49
N TYR A 273 -0.58 11.22 -11.60
CA TYR A 273 -1.01 11.55 -10.24
C TYR A 273 -2.18 12.54 -10.25
N ASN A 274 -3.24 12.20 -9.50
CA ASN A 274 -4.40 13.06 -9.26
C ASN A 274 -5.09 13.56 -10.56
N THR A 275 -4.91 12.85 -11.68
CA THR A 275 -5.30 13.33 -13.02
C THR A 275 -5.95 12.22 -13.85
N PRO A 276 -7.29 12.06 -13.80
CA PRO A 276 -7.99 11.04 -14.60
C PRO A 276 -7.88 11.28 -16.11
N SER A 277 -7.65 12.52 -16.55
CA SER A 277 -7.44 12.84 -17.96
C SER A 277 -6.11 12.34 -18.53
N GLY A 278 -5.14 11.98 -17.67
CA GLY A 278 -3.87 11.33 -18.05
C GLY A 278 -4.04 9.87 -18.47
N GLY A 279 -5.28 9.35 -18.42
CA GLY A 279 -5.62 7.98 -18.71
C GLY A 279 -5.80 7.16 -17.44
N GLN A 280 -6.61 6.11 -17.55
CA GLN A 280 -6.97 5.27 -16.41
C GLN A 280 -6.89 3.77 -16.73
N ASN A 281 -6.63 2.98 -15.71
CA ASN A 281 -6.64 1.52 -15.74
C ASN A 281 -8.02 0.93 -15.38
N THR A 282 -9.12 1.67 -15.59
CA THR A 282 -10.48 1.27 -15.16
C THR A 282 -10.93 -0.08 -15.70
N ASP A 283 -10.61 -0.41 -16.95
CA ASP A 283 -10.98 -1.71 -17.52
C ASP A 283 -10.12 -2.85 -16.97
N LEU A 284 -8.82 -2.59 -16.76
CA LEU A 284 -7.93 -3.52 -16.06
C LEU A 284 -8.41 -3.73 -14.61
N PHE A 285 -8.85 -2.68 -13.93
CA PHE A 285 -9.36 -2.78 -12.56
C PHE A 285 -10.56 -3.74 -12.48
N LYS A 286 -11.51 -3.64 -13.42
CA LYS A 286 -12.63 -4.59 -13.49
C LYS A 286 -12.16 -6.02 -13.75
N GLU A 287 -11.14 -6.21 -14.60
CA GLU A 287 -10.55 -7.52 -14.88
C GLU A 287 -9.92 -8.11 -13.61
N VAL A 288 -9.13 -7.32 -12.88
CA VAL A 288 -8.49 -7.73 -11.63
C VAL A 288 -9.53 -8.07 -10.57
N LEU A 289 -10.56 -7.22 -10.39
CA LEU A 289 -11.65 -7.48 -9.44
C LEU A 289 -12.39 -8.79 -9.73
N ALA A 290 -12.55 -9.16 -11.02
CA ALA A 290 -13.16 -10.42 -11.41
C ALA A 290 -12.24 -11.64 -11.20
N TRP A 291 -10.93 -11.42 -11.07
CA TRP A 291 -9.93 -12.46 -10.80
C TRP A 291 -9.73 -12.75 -9.30
N LEU A 292 -10.11 -11.82 -8.42
CA LEU A 292 -10.04 -12.01 -6.98
C LEU A 292 -10.91 -13.16 -6.50
N LYS A 293 -10.53 -13.76 -5.38
CA LYS A 293 -11.40 -14.69 -4.64
C LYS A 293 -12.66 -13.94 -4.20
N PRO A 294 -13.81 -14.64 -4.05
CA PRO A 294 -15.03 -14.02 -3.56
C PRO A 294 -14.81 -13.34 -2.20
N ASN A 295 -15.40 -12.15 -2.00
CA ASN A 295 -15.31 -11.34 -0.78
C ASN A 295 -13.89 -10.90 -0.40
N SER A 296 -12.95 -10.88 -1.36
CA SER A 296 -11.60 -10.37 -1.11
C SER A 296 -11.64 -8.89 -0.73
N PRO A 297 -10.86 -8.45 0.29
CA PRO A 297 -10.68 -7.04 0.56
C PRO A 297 -9.84 -6.37 -0.53
N VAL A 298 -10.23 -5.14 -0.84
CA VAL A 298 -9.54 -4.22 -1.75
C VAL A 298 -9.11 -3.03 -0.91
N TYR A 299 -7.82 -2.98 -0.60
CA TYR A 299 -7.20 -1.92 0.20
C TYR A 299 -6.87 -0.72 -0.68
N GLY A 300 -6.77 0.45 -0.07
CA GLY A 300 -6.13 1.59 -0.73
C GLY A 300 -7.05 2.77 -0.97
N TRP A 301 -6.63 3.62 -1.90
CA TRP A 301 -7.28 4.88 -2.24
C TRP A 301 -6.85 5.33 -3.64
N GLU A 302 -7.54 6.32 -4.21
CA GLU A 302 -7.10 7.00 -5.44
C GLU A 302 -7.48 8.49 -5.40
N PRO A 303 -6.52 9.42 -5.57
CA PRO A 303 -6.80 10.84 -5.67
C PRO A 303 -7.40 11.23 -7.03
N GLY A 304 -8.09 12.37 -7.10
CA GLY A 304 -8.46 12.99 -8.37
C GLY A 304 -9.60 12.31 -9.12
N VAL A 305 -10.18 11.26 -8.55
CA VAL A 305 -11.41 10.59 -8.99
C VAL A 305 -12.46 10.67 -7.88
N GLY A 306 -13.74 10.55 -8.25
CA GLY A 306 -14.79 10.36 -7.26
C GLY A 306 -14.59 9.03 -6.54
N GLU A 307 -14.86 8.98 -5.23
CA GLU A 307 -14.77 7.73 -4.46
C GLU A 307 -15.68 6.63 -5.05
N ASP A 308 -16.81 7.04 -5.61
CA ASP A 308 -17.75 6.17 -6.30
C ASP A 308 -17.14 5.46 -7.52
N GLU A 309 -16.17 6.06 -8.21
CA GLU A 309 -15.51 5.49 -9.39
C GLU A 309 -14.71 4.22 -9.07
N PHE A 310 -14.28 4.02 -7.82
CA PHE A 310 -13.56 2.81 -7.41
C PHE A 310 -14.29 1.98 -6.36
N VAL A 311 -15.07 2.59 -5.47
CA VAL A 311 -15.86 1.85 -4.47
C VAL A 311 -17.05 1.12 -5.10
N ILE A 312 -17.72 1.70 -6.10
CA ILE A 312 -18.85 1.03 -6.78
C ILE A 312 -18.39 -0.22 -7.53
N PRO A 313 -17.33 -0.20 -8.35
CA PRO A 313 -16.80 -1.41 -8.98
C PRO A 313 -16.44 -2.51 -7.97
N VAL A 314 -15.74 -2.15 -6.88
CA VAL A 314 -15.39 -3.10 -5.80
C VAL A 314 -16.65 -3.76 -5.24
N SER A 315 -17.63 -2.95 -4.84
CA SER A 315 -18.90 -3.44 -4.28
C SER A 315 -19.68 -4.31 -5.28
N ARG A 316 -19.76 -3.90 -6.55
CA ARG A 316 -20.45 -4.66 -7.61
C ARG A 316 -19.78 -5.98 -7.94
N SER A 317 -18.47 -6.08 -7.74
CA SER A 317 -17.71 -7.32 -7.90
C SER A 317 -17.86 -8.29 -6.73
N GLY A 318 -18.55 -7.89 -5.65
CA GLY A 318 -18.71 -8.70 -4.44
C GLY A 318 -17.45 -8.70 -3.56
N ASN A 319 -16.62 -7.67 -3.67
CA ASN A 319 -15.42 -7.47 -2.88
C ASN A 319 -15.64 -6.34 -1.85
N MET A 320 -14.78 -6.25 -0.85
CA MET A 320 -14.93 -5.27 0.24
C MET A 320 -13.90 -4.16 0.12
N MET A 321 -14.34 -2.90 0.09
CA MET A 321 -13.41 -1.78 0.14
C MET A 321 -12.86 -1.61 1.57
N VAL A 322 -11.55 -1.47 1.70
CA VAL A 322 -10.87 -1.08 2.93
C VAL A 322 -10.06 0.18 2.65
N ALA A 323 -10.62 1.34 2.98
CA ALA A 323 -9.93 2.62 2.81
C ALA A 323 -8.75 2.71 3.78
N LEU A 324 -7.53 2.59 3.26
CA LEU A 324 -6.28 2.60 4.02
C LEU A 324 -5.17 3.20 3.17
N GLY A 325 -4.33 4.05 3.76
CA GLY A 325 -3.18 4.68 3.12
C GLY A 325 -2.01 4.75 4.09
N GLU A 326 -1.67 3.61 4.68
CA GLU A 326 -0.72 3.52 5.81
C GLU A 326 0.36 2.48 5.51
N PHE A 327 1.36 2.43 6.38
CA PHE A 327 2.45 1.44 6.37
C PHE A 327 2.54 0.73 7.72
N ASN A 328 3.36 -0.31 7.82
CA ASN A 328 3.36 -1.30 8.91
C ASN A 328 2.09 -2.15 8.98
N VAL A 329 1.26 -2.12 7.94
CA VAL A 329 0.01 -2.89 7.88
C VAL A 329 0.25 -4.40 8.06
N PRO A 330 1.36 -5.02 7.62
CA PRO A 330 1.67 -6.40 7.99
C PRO A 330 1.58 -6.68 9.49
N PHE A 331 1.92 -5.72 10.36
CA PHE A 331 1.82 -5.93 11.81
C PHE A 331 0.41 -5.77 12.36
N PHE A 332 -0.44 -5.01 11.68
CA PHE A 332 -1.85 -4.85 12.05
C PHE A 332 -2.72 -6.01 11.55
N SER A 333 -2.11 -6.93 10.80
CA SER A 333 -2.73 -8.16 10.32
C SER A 333 -2.62 -9.36 11.27
N LYS A 334 -1.91 -9.19 12.38
CA LYS A 334 -1.61 -10.25 13.35
C LYS A 334 -2.73 -10.40 14.39
N ASP A 335 -3.30 -11.59 14.49
CA ASP A 335 -4.24 -12.00 15.54
C ASP A 335 -3.56 -12.50 16.84
#